data_AF-A0A7G2LST5-F1
#
_entry.id   AF-A0A7G2LST5-F1
#
_cell.length_a   1.000
_cell.length_b   1.000
_cell.length_c   1.000
_cell.angle_alpha   90.00
_cell.angle_beta   90.00
_cell.angle_gamma   90.00
#
_symmetry.space_group_name_H-M   'P 1'
#
loop_
_entity.id
_entity.type
_entity.pdbx_description
1 polymer ?
#
loop_
_entity_poly.entity_id
_entity_poly.type
_entity_poly.pdbx_seq_one_letter_code
_entity_poly.pdbx_strand_id
1 'polypeptide(L)' 'RALFDQVEHRSSYRLIGVGLSDLSGAEGADTGGDLLDPGAAQRSKAERAADSIRSRFGEKAILKGRALR' A
#
# COMPACT_ATOMS: atom_id res chain seq x y z
N ARG A 1 3.86 12.79 4.21
CA ARG A 1 4.87 13.66 3.55
C ARG A 1 5.43 13.02 2.29
N ALA A 2 5.79 11.73 2.31
CA ALA A 2 6.36 11.02 1.15
C ALA A 2 5.68 11.23 -0.21
N LEU A 3 4.35 11.33 -0.28
CA LEU A 3 3.62 11.62 -1.53
C LEU A 3 3.78 13.07 -2.01
N PHE A 4 3.83 14.03 -1.09
CA PHE A 4 4.06 15.43 -1.40
C PHE A 4 5.50 15.64 -1.86
N ASP A 5 6.46 14.96 -1.24
CA ASP A 5 7.90 15.08 -1.53
C ASP A 5 8.31 14.54 -2.93
N GLN A 6 7.40 13.86 -3.66
CA GLN A 6 7.65 13.30 -5.00
C GLN A 6 7.57 14.31 -6.14
N VAL A 7 7.06 15.52 -5.89
CA VAL A 7 6.86 16.54 -6.93
C VAL A 7 7.59 17.82 -6.57
N GLU A 8 8.26 18.42 -7.56
CA GLU A 8 8.90 19.72 -7.37
C GLU A 8 7.85 20.81 -7.12
N HIS A 9 7.92 21.45 -5.94
CA HIS A 9 6.94 22.42 -5.44
C HIS A 9 6.98 23.80 -6.11
N ARG A 10 7.15 23.84 -7.44
CA ARG A 10 7.38 25.07 -8.21
C ARG A 10 6.10 25.68 -8.79
N SER A 11 4.94 25.11 -8.53
CA SER A 11 3.66 25.54 -9.12
C SER A 11 2.52 25.54 -8.11
N SER A 12 1.50 26.36 -8.35
CA SER A 12 0.31 26.41 -7.51
C SER A 12 -0.46 25.09 -7.56
N TYR A 13 -0.93 24.63 -6.40
CA TYR A 13 -1.70 23.40 -6.29
C TYR A 13 -3.19 23.67 -6.30
N ARG A 14 -3.95 22.75 -6.87
CA ARG A 14 -5.40 22.66 -6.65
C ARG A 14 -5.65 21.66 -5.54
N LEU A 15 -6.35 22.10 -4.49
CA LEU A 15 -6.82 21.20 -3.45
C LEU A 15 -7.92 20.29 -4.01
N ILE A 16 -7.77 19.00 -3.80
CA ILE A 16 -8.83 18.02 -4.03
C ILE A 16 -9.23 17.51 -2.64
N GLY A 17 -10.47 17.77 -2.23
CA GLY A 17 -11.05 17.21 -1.02
C GLY A 17 -11.67 15.85 -1.32
N VAL A 18 -11.42 14.86 -0.47
CA VAL A 18 -12.07 13.55 -0.54
C VAL A 18 -12.75 13.30 0.80
N GLY A 19 -14.03 12.96 0.76
CA GLY A 19 -14.79 12.49 1.91
C GLY A 19 -14.88 10.97 1.88
N LEU A 20 -14.70 10.33 3.03
CA LEU A 20 -14.91 8.90 3.20
C LEU A 20 -16.12 8.71 4.12
N SER A 21 -17.08 7.91 3.68
CA SER A 21 -18.19 7.40 4.48
C SER A 21 -18.28 5.89 4.30
N ASP A 22 -19.11 5.23 5.11
CA ASP A 22 -19.49 3.83 4.88
C ASP A 22 -18.32 2.85 4.78
N LEU A 23 -17.34 3.00 5.68
CA LEU A 23 -16.19 2.10 5.76
C LEU A 23 -16.66 0.65 5.98
N SER A 24 -16.29 -0.23 5.06
CA SER A 24 -16.63 -1.65 5.07
C SER A 24 -15.39 -2.52 5.29
N GLY A 25 -15.62 -3.84 5.33
CA GLY A 25 -14.53 -4.82 5.20
C GLY A 25 -13.77 -4.64 3.88
N ALA A 26 -12.60 -5.28 3.81
CA ALA A 26 -11.69 -5.17 2.66
C ALA A 26 -12.22 -5.86 1.39
N GLU A 27 -13.30 -6.63 1.49
CA GLU A 27 -13.92 -7.31 0.37
C GLU A 27 -14.35 -6.31 -0.71
N GLY A 28 -13.70 -6.36 -1.88
CA GLY A 28 -13.99 -5.47 -3.00
C GLY A 28 -13.29 -4.11 -2.97
N ALA A 29 -12.47 -3.82 -1.95
CA ALA A 29 -11.70 -2.57 -1.86
C ALA A 29 -10.65 -2.42 -2.98
N ASP A 30 -10.15 -3.53 -3.51
CA ASP A 30 -9.12 -3.58 -4.57
C ASP A 30 -9.72 -3.58 -6.00
N THR A 31 -10.93 -3.06 -6.19
CA THR A 31 -11.64 -3.09 -7.49
C THR A 31 -11.07 -2.13 -8.54
N GLY A 32 -10.28 -1.14 -8.12
CA GLY A 32 -9.56 -0.21 -8.99
C GLY A 32 -8.04 -0.32 -8.81
N GLY A 33 -7.29 0.04 -9.86
CA GLY A 33 -5.84 0.23 -9.73
C GLY A 33 -5.51 1.46 -8.87
N ASP A 34 -4.35 1.44 -8.22
CA ASP A 34 -3.84 2.61 -7.50
C ASP A 34 -3.50 3.72 -8.51
N LEU A 35 -4.08 4.91 -8.28
CA LEU A 35 -3.97 6.04 -9.20
C LEU A 35 -2.56 6.64 -9.22
N LEU A 36 -1.80 6.49 -8.14
CA LEU A 36 -0.53 7.16 -7.92
C LEU A 36 0.65 6.19 -7.95
N ASP A 37 0.39 4.89 -7.81
CA ASP A 37 1.44 3.89 -7.71
C ASP A 37 1.26 2.71 -8.67
N PRO A 38 2.01 2.68 -9.78
CA PRO A 38 2.00 1.57 -10.74
C PRO A 38 2.38 0.22 -10.13
N GLY A 39 3.13 0.21 -9.02
CA GLY A 39 3.59 -0.99 -8.32
C GLY A 39 2.69 -1.45 -7.18
N ALA A 40 1.59 -0.76 -6.89
CA ALA A 40 0.70 -1.08 -5.75
C ALA A 40 0.18 -2.51 -5.79
N ALA A 41 -0.21 -3.01 -6.97
CA ALA A 41 -0.71 -4.36 -7.13
C ALA A 41 0.34 -5.42 -6.72
N GLN A 42 1.62 -5.17 -7.03
CA GLN A 42 2.71 -6.07 -6.67
C GLN A 42 2.99 -6.04 -5.16
N ARG A 43 2.94 -4.85 -4.54
CA ARG A 43 3.12 -4.72 -3.08
C ARG A 43 1.99 -5.38 -2.31
N SER A 44 0.74 -5.15 -2.71
CA SER A 44 -0.43 -5.77 -2.09
C SER A 44 -0.36 -7.31 -2.18
N LYS A 45 0.07 -7.87 -3.32
CA LYS A 45 0.34 -9.32 -3.43
C LYS A 45 1.42 -9.80 -2.45
N ALA A 46 2.52 -9.06 -2.32
CA ALA A 46 3.60 -9.41 -1.39
C ALA A 46 3.13 -9.38 0.08
N GLU A 47 2.32 -8.38 0.45
CA GLU A 47 1.72 -8.28 1.79
C GLU A 47 0.77 -9.44 2.06
N ARG A 48 -0.18 -9.73 1.16
CA ARG A 48 -1.09 -10.87 1.33
C ARG A 48 -0.36 -12.21 1.41
N ALA A 49 0.71 -12.38 0.63
CA ALA A 49 1.56 -13.57 0.73
C ALA A 49 2.24 -13.67 2.10
N ALA A 50 2.75 -12.54 2.60
CA ALA A 50 3.36 -12.48 3.93
C ALA A 50 2.35 -12.84 5.03
N ASP A 51 1.13 -12.33 4.95
CA ASP A 51 0.06 -12.61 5.90
C ASP A 51 -0.38 -14.07 5.86
N SER A 52 -0.51 -14.67 4.67
CA SER A 52 -0.79 -16.09 4.52
C SER A 52 0.30 -16.97 5.15
N ILE A 53 1.57 -16.60 5.00
CA ILE A 53 2.69 -17.31 5.63
C ILE A 53 2.61 -17.17 7.15
N ARG A 54 2.37 -15.96 7.68
CA ARG A 54 2.24 -15.76 9.13
C ARG A 54 1.05 -16.50 9.73
N SER A 55 -0.08 -16.52 9.02
CA SER A 55 -1.27 -17.27 9.43
C SER A 55 -0.99 -18.78 9.55
N ARG A 56 -0.17 -19.35 8.65
CA ARG A 56 0.15 -20.78 8.65
C ARG A 56 1.29 -21.16 9.60
N PHE A 57 2.29 -20.31 9.73
CA PHE A 57 3.57 -20.66 10.35
C PHE A 57 3.92 -19.81 11.58
N GLY A 58 3.02 -18.90 11.98
CA GLY A 58 3.18 -17.97 13.09
C GLY A 58 3.80 -16.64 12.67
N GLU A 59 3.62 -15.62 13.51
CA GLU A 59 4.01 -14.23 13.20
C GLU A 59 5.51 -14.04 12.92
N LYS A 60 6.35 -14.92 13.50
CA LYS A 60 7.82 -14.90 13.33
C LYS A 60 8.30 -15.68 12.10
N ALA A 61 7.41 -16.23 11.29
CA ALA A 61 7.76 -17.01 10.11
C ALA A 61 8.49 -16.21 9.02
N ILE A 62 8.33 -14.88 9.01
CA ILE A 62 9.01 -13.98 8.07
C ILE A 62 10.00 -13.12 8.85
N LEU A 63 11.27 -13.50 8.76
CA LEU A 63 12.39 -12.70 9.24
C LEU A 63 12.90 -11.83 8.09
N LYS A 64 13.04 -10.52 8.33
CA LYS A 64 13.80 -9.65 7.41
C LYS A 64 15.28 -10.02 7.56
N GLY A 65 15.74 -10.94 6.71
CA GLY A 65 17.12 -11.43 6.76
C GLY A 65 18.15 -10.33 6.46
N ARG A 66 19.31 -10.45 7.11
CA ARG A 66 20.49 -9.56 6.95
C ARG A 66 21.31 -9.90 5.68
N ALA A 67 20.68 -10.43 4.65
CA ALA A 67 21.34 -11.05 3.49
C ALA A 67 20.90 -10.47 2.13
N LEU A 68 20.20 -9.33 2.10
CA LEU A 68 19.97 -8.57 0.88
C LEU A 68 20.56 -7.18 1.10
N ARG A 69 21.82 -7.04 0.65
CA ARG A 69 22.49 -5.75 0.45
C ARG A 69 22.38 -5.41 -1.03
#